data_AF-A0A7V3RG59-F1
#
_entry.id   AF-A0A7V3RG59-F1
#
_cell.length_a   1.000
_cell.length_b   1.000
_cell.length_c   1.000
_cell.angle_alpha   90.00
_cell.angle_beta   90.00
_cell.angle_gamma   90.00
#
_symmetry.space_group_name_H-M   'P 1'
#
loop_
_entity.id
_entity.type
_entity.pdbx_description
1 polymer ?
#
loop_
_entity_poly.entity_id
_entity_poly.type
_entity_poly.pdbx_seq_one_letter_code
_entity_poly.pdbx_strand_id
1 'polypeptide(L)'
;MFENSPQGFIVLDDQGRIIDVNRKLCEWLGYRREEMIGKDHIMYPFLTRMEKIIAMRKFIQRLSGKYVKPYKLEFIAKNGNVFLKEVDARTIKDENKNVVMIIVMVTELRKQ
;
A
#
# COMPACT_ATOMS: atom_id res chain seq x y z
N MET A 1 -9.69 8.36 -8.41
CA MET A 1 -10.88 7.48 -8.18
C MET A 1 -11.26 7.28 -6.70
N PHE A 2 -10.41 7.59 -5.70
CA PHE A 2 -10.72 7.31 -4.28
C PHE A 2 -10.56 8.52 -3.34
N GLU A 3 -10.68 9.75 -3.84
CA GLU A 3 -10.33 10.95 -3.07
C GLU A 3 -11.14 11.16 -1.79
N ASN A 4 -12.42 10.76 -1.80
CA ASN A 4 -13.34 10.92 -0.68
C ASN A 4 -13.55 9.63 0.15
N SER A 5 -12.73 8.60 -0.05
CA SER A 5 -12.85 7.37 0.73
C SER A 5 -12.33 7.57 2.16
N PRO A 6 -13.00 7.03 3.19
CA PRO A 6 -12.46 7.02 4.56
C PRO A 6 -11.21 6.13 4.71
N GLN A 7 -10.85 5.39 3.67
CA GLN A 7 -9.71 4.47 3.64
C GLN A 7 -8.56 5.09 2.84
N GLY A 8 -7.33 4.75 3.21
CA GLY A 8 -6.14 5.07 2.43
C GLY A 8 -6.01 4.14 1.23
N PHE A 9 -5.56 4.66 0.09
CA PHE A 9 -5.28 3.85 -1.10
C PHE A 9 -3.89 4.13 -1.64
N ILE A 10 -3.23 3.06 -2.09
CA ILE A 10 -2.04 3.10 -2.93
C ILE A 10 -2.34 2.27 -4.17
N VAL A 11 -2.03 2.81 -5.35
CA VAL A 11 -2.04 2.07 -6.61
C VAL A 11 -0.60 1.85 -7.02
N LEU A 12 -0.24 0.60 -7.28
CA LEU A 12 1.10 0.20 -7.69
C LEU A 12 1.07 -0.35 -9.12
N ASP A 13 2.15 -0.15 -9.86
CA ASP A 13 2.42 -0.93 -11.08
C ASP A 13 2.85 -2.37 -10.72
N ASP A 14 3.10 -3.18 -11.76
CA ASP A 14 3.58 -4.55 -11.66
C ASP A 14 4.99 -4.66 -11.06
N GLN A 15 5.76 -3.56 -11.07
CA GLN A 15 7.09 -3.46 -10.46
C GLN A 15 7.05 -2.89 -9.02
N GLY A 16 5.86 -2.57 -8.50
CA GLY A 16 5.70 -2.03 -7.15
C GLY A 16 6.00 -0.54 -7.02
N ARG A 17 6.03 0.23 -8.11
CA ARG A 17 6.12 1.69 -8.08
C ARG A 17 4.75 2.29 -7.84
N ILE A 18 4.71 3.35 -7.06
CA ILE A 18 3.49 4.09 -6.74
C ILE A 18 3.03 4.87 -7.96
N ILE A 19 1.89 4.47 -8.53
CA ILE A 19 1.20 5.18 -9.62
C ILE A 19 0.29 6.27 -9.04
N ASP A 20 -0.39 5.97 -7.92
CA ASP A 20 -1.37 6.85 -7.31
C ASP A 20 -1.48 6.61 -5.80
N VAL A 21 -1.84 7.64 -5.06
CA VAL A 21 -2.21 7.63 -3.65
C VAL A 21 -3.36 8.59 -3.43
N ASN A 22 -4.33 8.22 -2.60
CA ASN A 22 -5.44 9.11 -2.29
C ASN A 22 -5.09 10.09 -1.15
N ARG A 23 -5.89 11.16 -1.05
CA ARG A 23 -5.78 12.18 0.00
C ARG A 23 -5.73 11.58 1.40
N LYS A 24 -6.56 10.57 1.70
CA LYS A 24 -6.62 9.99 3.04
C LYS A 24 -5.31 9.36 3.48
N LEU A 25 -4.61 8.67 2.59
CA LEU A 25 -3.30 8.11 2.90
C LEU A 25 -2.25 9.21 3.10
N CYS A 26 -2.27 10.24 2.25
CA CYS A 26 -1.40 11.41 2.38
C CYS A 26 -1.59 12.10 3.74
N GLU A 27 -2.83 12.24 4.20
CA GLU A 27 -3.15 12.80 5.52
C GLU A 27 -2.56 11.98 6.67
N TRP A 28 -2.65 10.65 6.60
CA TRP A 28 -2.06 9.79 7.65
C TRP A 28 -0.54 9.80 7.63
N LEU A 29 0.08 9.76 6.45
CA LEU A 29 1.53 9.67 6.34
C LEU A 29 2.23 11.03 6.40
N GLY A 30 1.54 12.14 6.14
CA GLY A 30 2.13 13.48 6.09
C GLY A 30 3.01 13.75 4.87
N TYR A 31 2.94 12.92 3.82
CA TYR A 31 3.59 13.17 2.53
C TYR A 31 2.59 13.73 1.53
N ARG A 32 3.06 14.57 0.60
CA ARG A 32 2.26 14.95 -0.57
C ARG A 32 2.26 13.82 -1.58
N ARG A 33 1.19 13.72 -2.37
CA ARG A 33 1.03 12.72 -3.44
C ARG A 33 2.24 12.73 -4.37
N GLU A 34 2.67 13.91 -4.82
CA GLU A 34 3.74 14.11 -5.80
C GLU A 34 5.11 13.66 -5.26
N GLU A 35 5.31 13.61 -3.93
CA GLU A 35 6.54 13.12 -3.32
C GLU A 35 6.65 11.58 -3.39
N MET A 36 5.51 10.89 -3.56
CA MET A 36 5.41 9.43 -3.54
C MET A 36 5.31 8.84 -4.95
N ILE A 37 4.75 9.56 -5.92
CA ILE A 37 4.57 9.03 -7.29
C ILE A 37 5.93 8.61 -7.91
N GLY A 38 5.93 7.44 -8.55
CA GLY A 38 7.09 6.84 -9.21
C GLY A 38 8.11 6.19 -8.27
N LYS A 39 7.92 6.31 -6.95
CA LYS A 39 8.79 5.70 -5.94
C LYS A 39 8.39 4.24 -5.70
N ASP A 40 9.37 3.44 -5.29
CA ASP A 40 9.15 2.07 -4.87
C ASP A 40 8.47 2.04 -3.49
N HIS A 41 7.33 1.34 -3.38
CA HIS A 41 6.53 1.30 -2.16
C HIS A 41 7.18 0.58 -0.97
N ILE A 42 8.18 -0.27 -1.20
CA ILE A 42 8.94 -0.93 -0.13
C ILE A 42 10.11 -0.05 0.31
N MET A 43 10.76 0.64 -0.62
CA MET A 43 11.93 1.47 -0.31
C MET A 43 11.53 2.81 0.30
N TYR A 44 10.34 3.33 0.00
CA TYR A 44 9.87 4.59 0.56
C TYR A 44 9.84 4.56 2.11
N PRO A 45 10.16 5.68 2.80
CA PRO A 45 10.34 5.71 4.26
C PRO A 45 9.02 5.78 5.03
N PHE A 46 8.01 4.96 4.68
CA PHE A 46 6.78 4.82 5.46
C PHE A 46 6.62 3.46 6.15
N LEU A 47 7.60 2.55 6.07
CA LEU A 47 7.61 1.26 6.77
C LEU A 47 8.93 1.06 7.52
N THR A 48 8.88 0.37 8.67
CA THR A 48 10.09 -0.10 9.37
C THR A 48 10.77 -1.21 8.55
N ARG A 49 12.02 -1.54 8.88
CA ARG A 49 12.75 -2.65 8.21
C ARG A 49 11.99 -3.98 8.30
N MET A 50 11.36 -4.27 9.44
CA MET A 50 10.58 -5.50 9.63
C MET A 50 9.30 -5.49 8.79
N GLU A 51 8.59 -4.37 8.80
CA GLU A 51 7.35 -4.20 8.03
C GLU A 51 7.58 -4.27 6.52
N LYS A 52 8.74 -3.77 6.04
CA LYS A 52 9.17 -3.92 4.64
C LYS A 52 9.30 -5.38 4.23
N ILE A 53 9.86 -6.25 5.09
CA ILE A 53 10.00 -7.69 4.80
C ILE A 53 8.62 -8.34 4.69
N ILE A 54 7.69 -7.99 5.59
CA ILE A 54 6.32 -8.51 5.57
C ILE A 54 5.62 -8.04 4.29
N ALA A 55 5.62 -6.73 4.02
CA ALA A 55 5.00 -6.14 2.84
C ALA A 55 5.54 -6.76 1.54
N MET A 56 6.86 -6.88 1.40
CA MET A 56 7.51 -7.49 0.23
C MET A 56 7.09 -8.95 0.05
N ARG A 57 7.09 -9.75 1.13
CA ARG A 57 6.65 -11.15 1.07
C ARG A 57 5.19 -11.26 0.61
N LYS A 58 4.31 -10.39 1.11
CA LYS A 58 2.89 -10.37 0.73
C LYS A 58 2.69 -9.87 -0.71
N PHE A 59 3.49 -8.91 -1.15
CA PHE A 59 3.52 -8.42 -2.53
C PHE A 59 3.88 -9.54 -3.50
N ILE A 60 4.98 -10.26 -3.26
CA ILE A 60 5.42 -11.40 -4.08
C ILE A 60 4.36 -12.52 -4.11
N GLN A 61 3.72 -12.83 -2.98
CA GLN A 61 2.62 -13.81 -2.93
C GLN A 61 1.45 -13.41 -3.84
N ARG A 62 1.09 -12.12 -3.88
CA ARG A 62 0.02 -11.62 -4.74
C ARG A 62 0.41 -11.69 -6.22
N LEU A 63 1.66 -11.35 -6.56
CA LEU A 63 2.17 -11.50 -7.93
C LEU A 63 2.16 -12.95 -8.39
N SER A 64 2.43 -13.91 -7.49
CA SER A 64 2.32 -15.33 -7.79
C SER A 64 0.87 -15.86 -7.83
N GLY A 65 -0.14 -14.97 -7.79
CA GLY A 65 -1.56 -15.34 -7.81
C GLY A 65 -2.11 -15.96 -6.51
N LYS A 66 -1.35 -15.95 -5.41
CA LYS A 66 -1.84 -16.48 -4.13
C LYS A 66 -2.80 -15.47 -3.48
N TYR A 67 -3.88 -16.00 -2.91
CA TYR A 67 -4.74 -15.20 -2.05
C TYR A 67 -3.99 -14.84 -0.76
N VAL A 68 -4.03 -13.55 -0.41
CA VAL A 68 -3.44 -13.02 0.81
C VAL A 68 -4.54 -12.41 1.65
N LYS A 69 -4.78 -12.97 2.84
CA LYS A 69 -5.70 -12.38 3.83
C LYS A 69 -5.21 -10.99 4.26
N PRO A 70 -6.11 -10.06 4.64
CA PRO A 70 -5.73 -8.80 5.25
C PRO A 70 -4.77 -9.01 6.44
N TYR A 71 -3.82 -8.10 6.60
CA TYR A 71 -2.82 -8.15 7.65
C TYR A 71 -2.53 -6.75 8.15
N LYS A 72 -1.92 -6.67 9.33
CA LYS A 72 -1.55 -5.39 9.92
C LYS A 72 -0.13 -5.01 9.53
N LEU A 73 0.10 -3.73 9.28
CA LEU A 73 1.43 -3.14 9.15
C LEU A 73 1.54 -1.89 10.02
N GLU A 74 2.73 -1.67 10.58
CA GLU A 74 3.11 -0.39 11.16
C GLU A 74 3.64 0.56 10.09
N PHE A 75 3.00 1.72 9.98
CA PHE A 75 3.41 2.80 9.09
C PHE A 75 4.15 3.88 9.88
N ILE A 76 5.12 4.52 9.23
CA ILE A 76 5.88 5.65 9.75
C ILE A 76 5.47 6.91 8.96
N ALA A 77 4.86 7.88 9.63
CA ALA A 77 4.60 9.19 9.05
C ALA A 77 5.90 9.99 8.87
N LYS A 78 5.86 11.01 8.01
CA LYS A 78 6.98 11.95 7.74
C LYS A 78 7.50 12.64 8.99
N ASN A 79 6.64 12.85 9.99
CA ASN A 79 7.01 13.44 11.27
C ASN A 79 7.58 12.42 12.29
N GLY A 80 7.71 11.14 11.91
CA GLY A 80 8.21 10.06 12.76
C GLY A 80 7.13 9.31 13.55
N ASN A 81 5.87 9.74 13.53
CA ASN A 81 4.80 9.03 14.23
C ASN A 81 4.57 7.66 13.62
N VAL A 82 4.49 6.64 14.49
CA VAL A 82 4.19 5.26 14.08
C VAL A 82 2.72 4.96 14.35
N PHE A 83 2.05 4.33 13.39
CA PHE A 83 0.65 3.93 13.54
C PHE A 83 0.36 2.60 12.85
N LEU A 84 -0.44 1.76 13.52
CA LEU A 84 -0.82 0.44 13.05
C LEU A 84 -2.08 0.53 12.18
N LYS A 85 -2.05 -0.04 10.98
CA LYS A 85 -3.20 -0.13 10.07
C LYS A 85 -3.39 -1.55 9.56
N GLU A 86 -4.60 -1.85 9.13
CA GLU A 86 -4.88 -3.05 8.37
C GLU A 86 -4.68 -2.77 6.87
N VAL A 87 -4.14 -3.74 6.15
CA VAL A 87 -3.81 -3.69 4.74
C VAL A 87 -4.46 -4.86 4.02
N ASP A 88 -5.32 -4.57 3.05
CA ASP A 88 -5.76 -5.52 2.02
C ASP A 88 -5.25 -5.03 0.65
N ALA A 89 -5.02 -5.95 -0.28
CA ALA A 89 -4.67 -5.56 -1.65
C ALA A 89 -5.12 -6.58 -2.67
N ARG A 90 -5.50 -6.08 -3.85
CA ARG A 90 -6.01 -6.84 -4.98
C ARG A 90 -5.15 -6.57 -6.22
N THR A 91 -4.96 -7.59 -7.04
CA THR A 91 -4.27 -7.46 -8.33
C THR A 91 -5.27 -7.30 -9.45
N ILE A 92 -4.96 -6.42 -10.40
CA ILE A 92 -5.66 -6.27 -11.67
C ILE A 92 -4.78 -6.91 -12.73
N LYS A 93 -5.40 -7.67 -13.62
CA LYS A 93 -4.72 -8.42 -14.67
C LYS A 93 -5.20 -7.98 -16.05
N ASP A 94 -4.33 -8.10 -17.04
CA ASP A 94 -4.69 -7.99 -18.45
C ASP A 94 -5.39 -9.27 -18.97
N GLU A 95 -5.74 -9.27 -20.26
CA GLU A 95 -6.35 -10.42 -20.94
C GLU A 95 -5.46 -11.67 -20.95
N ASN A 96 -4.14 -11.47 -20.87
CA ASN A 96 -3.12 -12.53 -20.84
C ASN A 96 -2.85 -13.05 -19.41
N LYS A 97 -3.62 -12.59 -18.41
CA LYS A 97 -3.47 -12.92 -16.97
C LYS A 97 -2.19 -12.40 -16.32
N ASN A 98 -1.47 -11.48 -16.96
CA ASN A 98 -0.34 -10.78 -16.36
C ASN A 98 -0.88 -9.75 -15.37
N VAL A 99 -0.24 -9.63 -14.20
CA VAL A 99 -0.58 -8.55 -13.25
C VAL A 99 -0.06 -7.24 -13.84
N VAL A 100 -0.95 -6.27 -14.02
CA VAL A 100 -0.61 -4.93 -14.54
C VAL A 100 -0.70 -3.85 -13.47
N MET A 101 -1.43 -4.11 -12.39
CA MET A 101 -1.65 -3.14 -11.34
C MET A 101 -2.04 -3.82 -10.03
N ILE A 102 -1.70 -3.19 -8.90
CA ILE A 102 -2.08 -3.64 -7.57
C ILE A 102 -2.73 -2.47 -6.83
N ILE A 103 -3.95 -2.69 -6.36
CA ILE A 103 -4.66 -1.73 -5.52
C ILE A 103 -4.51 -2.17 -4.07
N VAL A 104 -3.85 -1.34 -3.27
CA VAL A 104 -3.66 -1.51 -1.83
C VAL A 104 -4.63 -0.60 -1.10
N MET A 105 -5.37 -1.17 -0.16
CA MET A 105 -6.32 -0.49 0.70
C MET A 105 -5.79 -0.54 2.14
N VAL A 106 -5.76 0.62 2.78
CA VAL A 106 -5.26 0.81 4.14
C VAL A 106 -6.41 1.33 5.01
N THR A 107 -6.72 0.62 6.08
CA THR A 107 -7.88 0.88 6.93
C THR A 107 -7.49 1.05 8.39
N GLU A 108 -8.31 1.79 9.13
CA GLU A 108 -8.28 1.75 10.58
C GLU A 108 -8.52 0.32 11.08
N LEU A 109 -7.92 -0.02 12.21
CA LEU A 109 -8.22 -1.28 12.88
C LEU A 109 -9.66 -1.23 13.39
N ARG A 110 -10.46 -2.22 13.02
CA ARG A 110 -11.75 -2.41 13.66
C ARG A 110 -11.50 -2.75 15.13
N LYS A 111 -12.02 -1.93 16.05
CA LYS A 111 -12.18 -2.35 17.44
C LYS A 111 -13.20 -3.49 17.41
N GLN A 112 -12.81 -4.64 17.94
CA GLN A 112 -13.75 -5.73 18.21
C GLN A 112 -14.75 -5.29 19.28
#